data_AF-A0A954BUQ3-F1
#
_entry.id   AF-A0A954BUQ3-F1
#
_cell.length_a   1.000
_cell.length_b   1.000
_cell.length_c   1.000
_cell.angle_alpha   90.00
_cell.angle_beta   90.00
_cell.angle_gamma   90.00
#
_symmetry.space_group_name_H-M   'P 1'
#
loop_
_entity.id
_entity.type
_entity.pdbx_description
1 polymer ?
#
loop_
_entity_poly.entity_id
_entity_poly.type
_entity_poly.pdbx_seq_one_letter_code
_entity_poly.pdbx_strand_id
1 'polypeptide(L)'
;MTTTIPISPQLIRRFNEAAGLAREGDLEGSLKAWERLLNPTEAEKQGPPRTITGDFLGQAYMRKAWVLMDLGRHVEARAVFEDPVMRACLGQFSLSVLYEYYFSYANTLGNLGDVSAMDDAFTRAMNVAADELGDRHRMHLCWSNLLTWAEGAHAWEYIDVETETCLQYAANVGDQVLAGIAQLSRAMALARLGRKDEARSIVQPMMESARESGLSDLLERTEQIMRAIDE
;
A
#
# COMPACT_ATOMS: atom_id res chain seq x y z
N MET A 1 24.57 4.72 28.18
CA MET A 1 24.87 5.66 27.07
C MET A 1 25.05 4.83 25.82
N THR A 2 24.05 4.80 24.94
CA THR A 2 24.15 4.17 23.62
C THR A 2 24.88 5.13 22.69
N THR A 3 26.16 4.88 22.44
CA THR A 3 26.96 5.65 21.47
C THR A 3 26.41 5.35 20.08
N THR A 4 25.66 6.29 19.50
CA THR A 4 25.20 6.21 18.12
C THR A 4 26.43 6.38 17.23
N ILE A 5 26.82 5.34 16.50
CA ILE A 5 27.93 5.43 15.55
C ILE A 5 27.42 6.24 14.34
N PRO A 6 28.05 7.38 14.00
CA PRO A 6 27.56 8.22 12.92
C PRO A 6 27.71 7.51 11.58
N ILE A 7 26.64 7.54 10.77
CA ILE A 7 26.63 7.04 9.39
C ILE A 7 27.64 7.85 8.57
N SER A 8 28.32 7.20 7.61
CA SER A 8 29.28 7.86 6.74
C SER A 8 28.67 9.09 6.04
N PRO A 9 29.28 10.30 6.14
CA PRO A 9 28.80 11.50 5.46
C PRO A 9 28.70 11.33 3.93
N GLN A 10 29.56 10.50 3.35
CA GLN A 10 29.51 10.18 1.93
C GLN A 10 28.24 9.39 1.55
N LEU A 11 27.81 8.45 2.41
CA LEU A 11 26.57 7.71 2.20
C LEU A 11 25.35 8.62 2.34
N ILE A 12 25.34 9.49 3.34
CA ILE A 12 24.27 10.49 3.53
C ILE A 12 24.15 11.38 2.28
N ARG A 13 25.28 11.86 1.74
CA ARG A 13 25.26 12.67 0.52
C ARG A 13 24.65 11.92 -0.67
N ARG A 14 25.07 10.67 -0.91
CA ARG A 14 24.53 9.84 -2.00
C ARG A 14 23.04 9.55 -1.82
N PHE A 15 22.60 9.30 -0.59
CA PHE A 15 21.21 9.09 -0.26
C PHE A 15 20.39 10.34 -0.62
N ASN A 16 20.86 11.52 -0.21
CA ASN A 16 20.18 12.78 -0.48
C ASN A 16 20.19 13.14 -1.98
N GLU A 17 21.25 12.79 -2.70
CA GLU A 17 21.35 12.96 -4.16
C GLU A 17 20.31 12.09 -4.88
N ALA A 18 20.22 10.80 -4.56
CA ALA A 18 19.23 9.90 -5.13
C ALA A 18 17.79 10.36 -4.81
N ALA A 19 17.54 10.76 -3.55
CA ALA A 19 16.25 11.32 -3.15
C ALA A 19 15.95 12.68 -3.82
N GLY A 20 16.98 13.47 -4.15
CA GLY A 20 16.86 14.72 -4.91
C GLY A 20 16.34 14.47 -6.31
N LEU A 21 16.97 13.54 -7.04
CA LEU A 21 16.58 13.17 -8.40
C LEU A 21 15.11 12.73 -8.49
N ALA A 22 14.65 11.90 -7.55
CA ALA A 22 13.25 11.50 -7.49
C ALA A 22 12.30 12.69 -7.29
N ARG A 23 12.63 13.63 -6.39
CA ARG A 23 11.81 14.83 -6.16
C ARG A 23 11.77 15.77 -7.37
N GLU A 24 12.81 15.75 -8.20
CA GLU A 24 12.90 16.51 -9.45
C GLU A 24 12.21 15.80 -10.62
N GLY A 25 11.70 14.58 -10.42
CA GLY A 25 11.03 13.78 -11.44
C GLY A 25 11.97 12.93 -12.29
N ASP A 26 13.28 12.96 -12.05
CA ASP A 26 14.24 12.06 -12.70
C ASP A 26 14.26 10.69 -11.98
N LEU A 27 13.21 9.91 -12.23
CA LEU A 27 13.02 8.60 -11.60
C LEU A 27 14.08 7.58 -12.05
N GLU A 28 14.47 7.59 -13.32
CA GLU A 28 15.51 6.68 -13.84
C GLU A 28 16.91 7.03 -13.31
N GLY A 29 17.25 8.32 -13.22
CA GLY A 29 18.48 8.77 -12.56
C GLY A 29 18.49 8.43 -11.08
N SER A 30 17.37 8.66 -10.40
CA SER A 30 17.18 8.27 -8.99
C SER A 30 17.39 6.78 -8.77
N LEU A 31 16.78 5.93 -9.61
CA LEU A 31 16.93 4.48 -9.51
C LEU A 31 18.40 4.05 -9.64
N LYS A 32 19.11 4.56 -10.65
CA LYS A 32 20.55 4.29 -10.82
C LYS A 32 21.38 4.74 -9.62
N ALA A 33 21.03 5.89 -9.03
CA ALA A 33 21.70 6.41 -7.85
C ALA A 33 21.45 5.51 -6.61
N TRP A 34 20.22 5.02 -6.41
CA TRP A 34 19.91 4.04 -5.36
C TRP A 34 20.65 2.72 -5.56
N GLU A 35 20.69 2.20 -6.78
CA GLU A 35 21.42 0.98 -7.11
C GLU A 35 22.91 1.10 -6.82
N ARG A 36 23.53 2.23 -7.18
CA ARG A 36 24.94 2.50 -6.86
C ARG A 36 25.18 2.68 -5.36
N LEU A 37 24.21 3.22 -4.61
CA LEU A 37 24.31 3.34 -3.16
C LEU A 37 24.31 1.96 -2.49
N LEU A 38 23.39 1.09 -2.91
CA LEU A 38 23.22 -0.26 -2.36
C LEU A 38 24.30 -1.23 -2.85
N ASN A 39 24.75 -1.07 -4.09
CA ASN A 39 25.78 -1.88 -4.75
C ASN A 39 26.93 -0.99 -5.23
N PRO A 40 27.80 -0.50 -4.32
CA PRO A 40 28.93 0.32 -4.71
C PRO A 40 29.94 -0.49 -5.54
N THR A 41 30.64 0.19 -6.45
CA THR A 41 31.69 -0.41 -7.27
C THR A 41 32.88 -0.87 -6.42
N GLU A 42 33.72 -1.78 -6.95
CA GLU A 42 34.91 -2.27 -6.21
C GLU A 42 35.87 -1.14 -5.80
N ALA A 43 36.10 -0.17 -6.69
CA ALA A 43 36.89 1.03 -6.37
C ALA A 43 36.29 1.82 -5.20
N GLU A 44 34.97 1.87 -5.10
CA GLU A 44 34.27 2.56 -4.01
C GLU A 44 34.28 1.77 -2.69
N LYS A 45 34.34 0.43 -2.76
CA LYS A 45 34.51 -0.45 -1.60
C LYS A 45 35.91 -0.35 -1.00
N GLN A 46 36.93 -0.10 -1.82
CA GLN A 46 38.32 0.11 -1.40
C GLN A 46 38.57 1.46 -0.70
N GLY A 47 37.56 2.34 -0.66
CA GLY A 47 37.60 3.59 0.09
C GLY A 47 37.64 3.39 1.61
N PRO A 48 37.63 4.49 2.40
CA PRO A 48 37.61 4.40 3.85
C PRO A 48 36.39 3.59 4.35
N PRO A 49 36.52 2.86 5.47
CA PRO A 49 35.43 2.10 6.07
C PRO A 49 34.17 2.95 6.23
N ARG A 50 33.02 2.38 5.85
CA ARG A 50 31.72 3.06 5.92
C ARG A 50 30.93 2.49 7.08
N THR A 51 30.50 3.37 7.98
CA THR A 51 29.46 3.03 8.94
C THR A 51 28.11 3.10 8.25
N ILE A 52 27.33 2.02 8.34
CA ILE A 52 25.94 1.93 7.91
C ILE A 52 25.12 1.26 9.02
N THR A 53 23.91 1.73 9.24
CA THR A 53 22.94 1.08 10.14
C THR A 53 21.92 0.30 9.30
N GLY A 54 21.29 -0.72 9.87
CA GLY A 54 20.24 -1.45 9.16
C GLY A 54 19.01 -0.57 8.91
N ASP A 55 18.68 0.36 9.80
CA ASP A 55 17.65 1.38 9.53
C ASP A 55 17.97 2.22 8.28
N PHE A 56 19.19 2.77 8.17
CA PHE A 56 19.59 3.54 6.98
C PHE A 56 19.55 2.69 5.71
N LEU A 57 20.04 1.45 5.79
CA LEU A 57 20.05 0.53 4.66
C LEU A 57 18.61 0.21 4.23
N GLY A 58 17.76 -0.18 5.17
CA GLY A 58 16.36 -0.48 4.89
C GLY A 58 15.60 0.71 4.32
N GLN A 59 15.85 1.93 4.80
CA GLN A 59 15.29 3.14 4.19
C GLN A 59 15.76 3.32 2.73
N ALA A 60 17.03 3.05 2.41
CA ALA A 60 17.50 3.12 1.03
C ALA A 60 16.84 2.06 0.12
N TYR A 61 16.63 0.84 0.62
CA TYR A 61 15.84 -0.18 -0.07
C TYR A 61 14.40 0.28 -0.31
N MET A 62 13.73 0.85 0.70
CA MET A 62 12.37 1.38 0.54
C MET A 62 12.30 2.49 -0.50
N ARG A 63 13.25 3.44 -0.49
CA ARG A 63 13.30 4.51 -1.49
C ARG A 63 13.49 3.97 -2.90
N LYS A 64 14.35 2.94 -3.07
CA LYS A 64 14.49 2.24 -4.35
C LYS A 64 13.17 1.59 -4.78
N ALA A 65 12.49 0.89 -3.88
CA ALA A 65 11.22 0.22 -4.16
C ALA A 65 10.14 1.23 -4.59
N TRP A 66 10.02 2.36 -3.90
CA TRP A 66 9.07 3.43 -4.27
C TRP A 66 9.34 4.01 -5.65
N VAL A 67 10.60 4.29 -5.99
CA VAL A 67 10.95 4.74 -7.35
C VAL A 67 10.58 3.68 -8.40
N LEU A 68 10.77 2.40 -8.11
CA LEU A 68 10.34 1.32 -9.00
C LEU A 68 8.81 1.26 -9.14
N MET A 69 8.07 1.49 -8.05
CA MET A 69 6.60 1.58 -8.08
C MET A 69 6.14 2.77 -8.94
N ASP A 70 6.74 3.95 -8.76
CA ASP A 70 6.43 5.16 -9.55
C ASP A 70 6.73 4.97 -11.04
N LEU A 71 7.71 4.13 -11.38
CA LEU A 71 8.05 3.72 -12.75
C LEU A 71 7.15 2.58 -13.29
N GLY A 72 6.20 2.05 -12.50
CA GLY A 72 5.37 0.89 -12.87
C GLY A 72 6.12 -0.45 -12.90
N ARG A 73 7.34 -0.51 -12.36
CA ARG A 73 8.23 -1.69 -12.35
C ARG A 73 7.95 -2.58 -11.14
N HIS A 74 6.70 -3.00 -10.99
CA HIS A 74 6.20 -3.67 -9.78
C HIS A 74 6.88 -5.02 -9.47
N VAL A 75 7.27 -5.79 -10.50
CA VAL A 75 8.02 -7.05 -10.32
C VAL A 75 9.38 -6.79 -9.65
N GLU A 76 10.05 -5.72 -10.05
CA GLU A 76 11.34 -5.34 -9.47
C GLU A 76 11.15 -4.73 -8.07
N ALA A 77 10.10 -3.93 -7.86
CA ALA A 77 9.76 -3.43 -6.53
C ALA A 77 9.49 -4.57 -5.54
N ARG A 78 8.76 -5.61 -5.96
CA ARG A 78 8.54 -6.83 -5.17
C ARG A 78 9.86 -7.48 -4.78
N ALA A 79 10.79 -7.64 -5.73
CA ALA A 79 12.09 -8.22 -5.45
C ALA A 79 12.88 -7.41 -4.41
N VAL A 80 12.76 -6.07 -4.39
CA VAL A 80 13.39 -5.21 -3.38
C VAL A 80 12.78 -5.43 -1.98
N PHE A 81 11.44 -5.53 -1.87
CA PHE A 81 10.77 -5.82 -0.60
C PHE A 81 11.07 -7.23 -0.09
N GLU A 82 11.19 -8.21 -0.98
CA GLU A 82 11.49 -9.60 -0.63
C GLU A 82 12.99 -9.87 -0.39
N ASP A 83 13.86 -8.89 -0.65
CA ASP A 83 15.30 -9.04 -0.50
C ASP A 83 15.70 -9.44 0.94
N PRO A 84 16.57 -10.46 1.13
CA PRO A 84 16.98 -10.91 2.45
C PRO A 84 17.60 -9.81 3.32
N VAL A 85 18.34 -8.87 2.72
CA VAL A 85 18.94 -7.73 3.43
C VAL A 85 17.85 -6.79 3.91
N MET A 86 16.85 -6.50 3.07
CA MET A 86 15.69 -5.69 3.45
C MET A 86 14.92 -6.33 4.61
N ARG A 87 14.65 -7.65 4.53
CA ARG A 87 13.99 -8.41 5.60
C ARG A 87 14.77 -8.37 6.92
N ALA A 88 16.10 -8.44 6.86
CA ALA A 88 16.94 -8.33 8.05
C ALA A 88 16.93 -6.92 8.69
N CYS A 89 16.55 -5.88 7.92
CA CYS A 89 16.44 -4.50 8.42
C CYS A 89 15.11 -4.25 9.16
N LEU A 90 14.06 -5.05 8.95
CA LEU A 90 12.71 -4.78 9.48
C LEU A 90 12.68 -4.65 11.01
N GLY A 91 13.45 -5.46 11.73
CA GLY A 91 13.53 -5.40 13.20
C GLY A 91 14.19 -4.13 13.74
N GLN A 92 14.77 -3.29 12.88
CA GLN A 92 15.41 -2.02 13.24
C GLN A 92 14.53 -0.81 12.89
N PHE A 93 13.41 -1.02 12.21
CA PHE A 93 12.51 0.06 11.84
C PHE A 93 11.72 0.57 13.03
N SER A 94 11.49 1.89 13.04
CA SER A 94 10.40 2.44 13.84
C SER A 94 9.06 1.87 13.35
N LEU A 95 8.07 1.81 14.22
CA LEU A 95 6.72 1.35 13.88
C LEU A 95 6.14 2.10 12.67
N SER A 96 6.40 3.41 12.57
CA SER A 96 5.95 4.19 11.43
C SER A 96 6.58 3.72 10.11
N VAL A 97 7.90 3.46 10.09
CA VAL A 97 8.58 2.95 8.89
C VAL A 97 8.15 1.52 8.58
N LEU A 98 7.89 0.71 9.61
CA LEU A 98 7.40 -0.66 9.44
C LEU A 98 5.99 -0.71 8.83
N TYR A 99 5.11 0.22 9.22
CA TYR A 99 3.82 0.43 8.56
C TYR A 99 4.02 0.76 7.07
N GLU A 100 4.84 1.77 6.77
CA GLU A 100 5.09 2.22 5.38
C GLU A 100 5.66 1.08 4.53
N TYR A 101 6.52 0.22 5.10
CA TYR A 101 7.03 -0.97 4.44
C TYR A 101 5.90 -1.92 4.04
N TYR A 102 5.09 -2.37 5.00
CA TYR A 102 4.03 -3.34 4.72
C TYR A 102 2.96 -2.78 3.81
N PHE A 103 2.58 -1.52 4.01
CA PHE A 103 1.61 -0.82 3.17
C PHE A 103 2.11 -0.70 1.72
N SER A 104 3.36 -0.30 1.50
CA SER A 104 3.91 -0.17 0.14
C SER A 104 4.11 -1.53 -0.54
N TYR A 105 4.51 -2.54 0.25
CA TYR A 105 4.64 -3.89 -0.24
C TYR A 105 3.28 -4.48 -0.65
N ALA A 106 2.24 -4.29 0.16
CA ALA A 106 0.89 -4.69 -0.16
C ALA A 106 0.39 -4.02 -1.45
N ASN A 107 0.58 -2.70 -1.61
CA ASN A 107 0.24 -2.00 -2.84
C ASN A 107 1.01 -2.54 -4.06
N THR A 108 2.28 -2.94 -3.89
CA THR A 108 3.05 -3.58 -4.96
C THR A 108 2.46 -4.93 -5.37
N LEU A 109 2.04 -5.75 -4.39
CA LEU A 109 1.40 -7.04 -4.62
C LEU A 109 0.01 -6.89 -5.26
N GLY A 110 -0.75 -5.87 -4.85
CA GLY A 110 -2.04 -5.50 -5.45
C GLY A 110 -1.90 -5.13 -6.92
N ASN A 111 -0.89 -4.33 -7.29
CA ASN A 111 -0.59 -4.03 -8.70
C ASN A 111 -0.21 -5.29 -9.51
N LEU A 112 0.33 -6.31 -8.87
CA LEU A 112 0.66 -7.59 -9.49
C LEU A 112 -0.53 -8.58 -9.50
N GLY A 113 -1.68 -8.22 -8.90
CA GLY A 113 -2.84 -9.09 -8.77
C GLY A 113 -2.66 -10.25 -7.80
N ASP A 114 -1.61 -10.25 -6.97
CA ASP A 114 -1.34 -11.30 -5.97
C ASP A 114 -2.16 -11.04 -4.70
N VAL A 115 -3.47 -11.27 -4.80
CA VAL A 115 -4.46 -10.90 -3.76
C VAL A 115 -4.15 -11.57 -2.42
N SER A 116 -3.71 -12.83 -2.41
CA SER A 116 -3.40 -13.53 -1.17
C SER A 116 -2.19 -12.94 -0.46
N ALA A 117 -1.10 -12.65 -1.18
CA ALA A 117 0.08 -12.05 -0.55
C ALA A 117 -0.18 -10.58 -0.17
N MET A 118 -0.99 -9.87 -0.96
CA MET A 118 -1.42 -8.50 -0.68
C MET A 118 -2.21 -8.45 0.63
N ASP A 119 -3.16 -9.36 0.84
CA ASP A 119 -3.95 -9.48 2.06
C ASP A 119 -3.05 -9.64 3.28
N ASP A 120 -2.14 -10.63 3.25
CA ASP A 120 -1.14 -10.86 4.31
C ASP A 120 -0.34 -9.60 4.65
N ALA A 121 0.08 -8.84 3.63
CA ALA A 121 0.85 -7.62 3.80
C ALA A 121 -0.01 -6.48 4.37
N PHE A 122 -1.24 -6.30 3.90
CA PHE A 122 -2.16 -5.31 4.47
C PHE A 122 -2.56 -5.65 5.90
N THR A 123 -2.81 -6.92 6.25
CA THR A 123 -3.06 -7.34 7.63
C THR A 123 -1.92 -6.92 8.54
N ARG A 124 -0.66 -7.10 8.12
CA ARG A 124 0.49 -6.63 8.90
C ARG A 124 0.55 -5.12 9.02
N ALA A 125 0.27 -4.38 7.95
CA ALA A 125 0.20 -2.92 7.99
C ALA A 125 -0.91 -2.45 8.96
N MET A 126 -2.08 -3.09 8.91
CA MET A 126 -3.22 -2.81 9.79
C MET A 126 -2.90 -3.09 11.25
N ASN A 127 -2.26 -4.22 11.57
CA ASN A 127 -1.85 -4.52 12.95
C ASN A 127 -0.90 -3.43 13.50
N VAL A 128 0.07 -2.97 12.69
CA VAL A 128 0.95 -1.86 13.10
C VAL A 128 0.16 -0.55 13.26
N ALA A 129 -0.79 -0.27 12.36
CA ALA A 129 -1.60 0.95 12.44
C ALA A 129 -2.55 0.96 13.65
N ALA A 130 -3.24 -0.14 13.91
CA ALA A 130 -4.22 -0.27 14.98
C ALA A 130 -3.56 -0.42 16.35
N ASP A 131 -2.74 -1.45 16.53
CA ASP A 131 -2.30 -1.88 17.87
C ASP A 131 -1.12 -1.05 18.39
N GLU A 132 -0.26 -0.61 17.49
CA GLU A 132 1.01 0.02 17.87
C GLU A 132 0.99 1.55 17.73
N LEU A 133 0.17 2.06 16.81
CA LEU A 133 0.09 3.50 16.51
C LEU A 133 -1.26 4.14 16.89
N GLY A 134 -2.34 3.36 16.96
CA GLY A 134 -3.70 3.90 17.12
C GLY A 134 -4.14 4.82 15.97
N ASP A 135 -3.56 4.64 14.77
CA ASP A 135 -3.75 5.51 13.62
C ASP A 135 -4.91 5.02 12.73
N ARG A 136 -6.09 5.60 12.97
CA ARG A 136 -7.31 5.28 12.23
C ARG A 136 -7.23 5.65 10.75
N HIS A 137 -6.48 6.70 10.41
CA HIS A 137 -6.34 7.10 9.02
C HIS A 137 -5.55 6.07 8.23
N ARG A 138 -4.46 5.57 8.81
CA ARG A 138 -3.66 4.48 8.22
C ARG A 138 -4.45 3.18 8.06
N MET A 139 -5.33 2.86 9.02
CA MET A 139 -6.26 1.75 8.91
C MET A 139 -7.24 1.93 7.74
N HIS A 140 -7.85 3.11 7.63
CA HIS A 140 -8.75 3.44 6.52
C HIS A 140 -8.06 3.27 5.16
N LEU A 141 -6.81 3.72 5.04
CA LEU A 141 -6.02 3.58 3.81
C LEU A 141 -5.74 2.10 3.47
N CYS A 142 -5.44 1.25 4.46
CA CYS A 142 -5.21 -0.17 4.21
C CYS A 142 -6.46 -0.83 3.63
N TRP A 143 -7.61 -0.64 4.29
CA TRP A 143 -8.87 -1.21 3.82
C TRP A 143 -9.27 -0.72 2.43
N SER A 144 -9.18 0.59 2.20
CA SER A 144 -9.57 1.18 0.92
C SER A 144 -8.71 0.65 -0.23
N ASN A 145 -7.40 0.51 -0.03
CA ASN A 145 -6.50 -0.04 -1.06
C ASN A 145 -6.69 -1.54 -1.24
N LEU A 146 -6.87 -2.31 -0.16
CA LEU A 146 -7.15 -3.75 -0.23
C LEU A 146 -8.36 -4.03 -1.13
N LEU A 147 -9.48 -3.34 -0.88
CA LEU A 147 -10.69 -3.50 -1.67
C LEU A 147 -10.48 -3.04 -3.12
N THR A 148 -9.82 -1.89 -3.32
CA THR A 148 -9.54 -1.37 -4.68
C THR A 148 -8.71 -2.35 -5.51
N TRP A 149 -7.64 -2.90 -4.95
CA TRP A 149 -6.78 -3.85 -5.65
C TRP A 149 -7.49 -5.18 -5.89
N ALA A 150 -8.25 -5.68 -4.91
CA ALA A 150 -9.05 -6.89 -5.08
C ALA A 150 -10.10 -6.72 -6.20
N GLU A 151 -10.73 -5.54 -6.32
CA GLU A 151 -11.68 -5.25 -7.41
C GLU A 151 -10.98 -5.26 -8.77
N GLY A 152 -9.79 -4.63 -8.85
CA GLY A 152 -8.96 -4.63 -10.06
C GLY A 152 -8.50 -6.02 -10.47
N ALA A 153 -8.25 -6.91 -9.51
CA ALA A 153 -7.93 -8.31 -9.73
C ALA A 153 -9.16 -9.21 -9.98
N HIS A 154 -10.37 -8.64 -9.95
CA HIS A 154 -11.64 -9.37 -10.07
C HIS A 154 -11.82 -10.49 -9.04
N ALA A 155 -11.28 -10.32 -7.83
CA ALA A 155 -11.35 -11.29 -6.75
C ALA A 155 -12.68 -11.16 -5.98
N TRP A 156 -13.80 -11.38 -6.66
CA TRP A 156 -15.14 -11.08 -6.15
C TRP A 156 -15.52 -11.91 -4.92
N GLU A 157 -15.18 -13.20 -4.89
CA GLU A 157 -15.41 -14.05 -3.71
C GLU A 157 -14.65 -13.54 -2.49
N TYR A 158 -13.40 -13.10 -2.68
CA TYR A 158 -12.61 -12.52 -1.61
C TYR A 158 -13.24 -11.21 -1.11
N ILE A 159 -13.67 -10.32 -2.02
CA ILE A 159 -14.32 -9.06 -1.63
C ILE A 159 -15.60 -9.30 -0.84
N ASP A 160 -16.46 -10.24 -1.24
CA ASP A 160 -17.71 -10.50 -0.50
C ASP A 160 -17.44 -10.93 0.94
N VAL A 161 -16.42 -11.78 1.16
CA VAL A 161 -16.02 -12.19 2.51
C VAL A 161 -15.38 -11.03 3.27
N GLU A 162 -14.40 -10.36 2.66
CA GLU A 162 -13.53 -9.40 3.36
C GLU A 162 -14.25 -8.08 3.68
N THR A 163 -15.26 -7.72 2.89
CA THR A 163 -16.11 -6.56 3.19
C THR A 163 -16.90 -6.71 4.49
N GLU A 164 -17.20 -7.93 4.95
CA GLU A 164 -17.85 -8.13 6.25
C GLU A 164 -16.94 -7.69 7.40
N THR A 165 -15.66 -8.10 7.36
CA THR A 165 -14.64 -7.68 8.34
C THR A 165 -14.43 -6.17 8.30
N CYS A 166 -14.33 -5.60 7.09
CA CYS A 166 -14.17 -4.16 6.90
C CYS A 166 -15.36 -3.37 7.46
N LEU A 167 -16.60 -3.83 7.23
CA LEU A 167 -17.82 -3.19 7.73
C LEU A 167 -17.90 -3.25 9.26
N GLN A 168 -17.53 -4.39 9.86
CA GLN A 168 -17.48 -4.53 11.30
C GLN A 168 -16.47 -3.56 11.93
N TYR A 169 -15.28 -3.44 11.33
CA TYR A 169 -14.28 -2.46 11.75
C TYR A 169 -14.83 -1.03 11.63
N ALA A 170 -15.36 -0.66 10.46
CA ALA A 170 -15.89 0.68 10.19
C ALA A 170 -16.98 1.08 11.19
N ALA A 171 -17.89 0.15 11.51
CA ALA A 171 -18.92 0.35 12.53
C ALA A 171 -18.32 0.59 13.93
N ASN A 172 -17.30 -0.19 14.32
CA ASN A 172 -16.65 -0.07 15.62
C ASN A 172 -15.95 1.28 15.82
N VAL A 173 -15.35 1.83 14.77
CA VAL A 173 -14.62 3.11 14.84
C VAL A 173 -15.43 4.32 14.40
N GLY A 174 -16.66 4.11 13.90
CA GLY A 174 -17.56 5.14 13.41
C GLY A 174 -17.15 5.74 12.05
N ASP A 175 -16.39 5.01 11.24
CA ASP A 175 -15.92 5.48 9.92
C ASP A 175 -16.97 5.22 8.84
N GLN A 176 -17.85 6.20 8.64
CA GLN A 176 -18.94 6.11 7.66
C GLN A 176 -18.43 6.12 6.21
N VAL A 177 -17.28 6.73 5.94
CA VAL A 177 -16.71 6.76 4.60
C VAL A 177 -16.22 5.37 4.23
N LEU A 178 -15.48 4.72 5.15
CA LEU A 178 -15.03 3.35 4.94
C LEU A 178 -16.20 2.36 4.81
N ALA A 179 -17.24 2.52 5.64
CA ALA A 179 -18.44 1.71 5.54
C ALA A 179 -19.10 1.82 4.15
N GLY A 180 -19.20 3.06 3.61
CA GLY A 180 -19.72 3.29 2.26
C GLY A 180 -18.86 2.65 1.17
N ILE A 181 -17.53 2.75 1.26
CA ILE A 181 -16.59 2.08 0.33
C ILE A 181 -16.83 0.56 0.36
N ALA A 182 -16.82 -0.05 1.55
CA ALA A 182 -17.01 -1.49 1.70
C ALA A 182 -18.39 -1.96 1.19
N GLN A 183 -19.46 -1.18 1.40
CA GLN A 183 -20.78 -1.49 0.86
C GLN A 183 -20.81 -1.48 -0.67
N LEU A 184 -20.19 -0.48 -1.31
CA LEU A 184 -20.11 -0.40 -2.77
C LEU A 184 -19.29 -1.56 -3.35
N SER A 185 -18.15 -1.88 -2.74
CA SER A 185 -17.31 -3.02 -3.14
C SER A 185 -18.06 -4.35 -2.99
N ARG A 186 -18.76 -4.54 -1.87
CA ARG A 186 -19.59 -5.75 -1.65
C ARG A 186 -20.69 -5.86 -2.70
N ALA A 187 -21.42 -4.77 -2.96
CA ALA A 187 -22.48 -4.78 -3.95
C ALA A 187 -21.96 -5.12 -5.36
N MET A 188 -20.80 -4.57 -5.76
CA MET A 188 -20.16 -4.92 -7.01
C MET A 188 -19.79 -6.41 -7.04
N ALA A 189 -19.17 -6.93 -5.99
CA ALA A 189 -18.81 -8.34 -5.89
C ALA A 189 -20.05 -9.25 -5.99
N LEU A 190 -21.12 -8.95 -5.25
CA LEU A 190 -22.39 -9.68 -5.31
C LEU A 190 -23.00 -9.67 -6.72
N ALA A 191 -22.99 -8.52 -7.39
CA ALA A 191 -23.47 -8.42 -8.77
C ALA A 191 -22.65 -9.33 -9.71
N ARG A 192 -21.32 -9.29 -9.59
CA ARG A 192 -20.40 -10.11 -10.41
C ARG A 192 -20.49 -11.61 -10.12
N LEU A 193 -20.89 -11.98 -8.90
CA LEU A 193 -21.18 -13.36 -8.50
C LEU A 193 -22.61 -13.81 -8.87
N GLY A 194 -23.40 -12.97 -9.52
CA GLY A 194 -24.78 -13.27 -9.92
C GLY A 194 -25.81 -13.20 -8.78
N ARG A 195 -25.43 -12.71 -7.60
CA ARG A 195 -26.30 -12.51 -6.43
C ARG A 195 -27.02 -11.16 -6.54
N LYS A 196 -27.78 -11.01 -7.63
CA LYS A 196 -28.38 -9.75 -8.10
C LYS A 196 -29.31 -9.09 -7.08
N ASP A 197 -30.16 -9.87 -6.41
CA ASP A 197 -31.12 -9.33 -5.44
C ASP A 197 -30.42 -8.76 -4.20
N GLU A 198 -29.36 -9.44 -3.73
CA GLU A 198 -28.56 -8.97 -2.60
C GLU A 198 -27.79 -7.70 -2.95
N ALA A 199 -27.14 -7.67 -4.13
CA ALA A 199 -26.48 -6.47 -4.63
C ALA A 199 -27.46 -5.28 -4.74
N ARG A 200 -28.66 -5.51 -5.30
CA ARG A 200 -29.69 -4.48 -5.45
C ARG A 200 -30.17 -3.94 -4.10
N SER A 201 -30.31 -4.81 -3.10
CA SER A 201 -30.72 -4.41 -1.74
C SER A 201 -29.74 -3.44 -1.06
N ILE A 202 -28.45 -3.51 -1.43
CA ILE A 202 -27.42 -2.59 -0.92
C ILE A 202 -27.43 -1.30 -1.73
N VAL A 203 -27.42 -1.39 -3.07
CA VAL A 203 -27.17 -0.24 -3.95
C VAL A 203 -28.37 0.70 -4.05
N GLN A 204 -29.59 0.17 -4.05
CA GLN A 204 -30.77 0.98 -4.31
C GLN A 204 -30.97 2.10 -3.26
N PRO A 205 -30.90 1.84 -1.94
CA PRO A 205 -30.97 2.90 -0.93
C PRO A 205 -29.82 3.92 -1.04
N MET A 206 -28.60 3.46 -1.37
CA MET A 206 -27.45 4.34 -1.53
C MET A 206 -27.63 5.28 -2.73
N MET A 207 -28.15 4.77 -3.84
CA MET A 207 -28.43 5.53 -5.06
C MET A 207 -29.53 6.59 -4.84
N GLU A 208 -30.60 6.23 -4.12
CA GLU A 208 -31.68 7.16 -3.76
C GLU A 208 -31.15 8.29 -2.87
N SER A 209 -30.41 7.95 -1.82
CA SER A 209 -29.74 8.93 -0.95
C SER A 209 -28.76 9.84 -1.70
N ALA A 210 -27.98 9.29 -2.64
CA ALA A 210 -27.05 10.06 -3.46
C ALA A 210 -27.76 11.07 -4.37
N ARG A 211 -28.91 10.70 -4.96
CA ARG A 211 -29.76 11.63 -5.74
C ARG A 211 -30.31 12.76 -4.88
N GLU A 212 -30.85 12.42 -3.70
CA GLU A 212 -31.43 13.41 -2.79
C GLU A 212 -30.38 14.39 -2.27
N SER A 213 -29.16 13.89 -2.03
CA SER A 213 -28.05 14.67 -1.47
C SER A 213 -27.18 15.36 -2.52
N GLY A 214 -27.43 15.13 -3.82
CA GLY A 214 -26.63 15.71 -4.91
C GLY A 214 -25.17 15.20 -4.96
N LEU A 215 -24.90 13.98 -4.50
CA LEU A 215 -23.56 13.39 -4.48
C LEU A 215 -23.26 12.70 -5.83
N SER A 216 -22.74 13.48 -6.79
CA SER A 216 -22.50 13.03 -8.17
C SER A 216 -21.68 11.76 -8.27
N ASP A 217 -20.57 11.68 -7.54
CA ASP A 217 -19.60 10.59 -7.69
C ASP A 217 -20.16 9.27 -7.13
N LEU A 218 -20.89 9.36 -6.02
CA LEU A 218 -21.60 8.22 -5.43
C LEU A 218 -22.75 7.77 -6.34
N LEU A 219 -23.48 8.72 -6.93
CA LEU A 219 -24.56 8.42 -7.87
C LEU A 219 -24.01 7.69 -9.10
N GLU A 220 -22.92 8.19 -9.70
CA GLU A 220 -22.28 7.54 -10.85
C GLU A 220 -21.86 6.10 -10.50
N ARG A 221 -21.22 5.92 -9.34
CA ARG A 221 -20.74 4.60 -8.90
C ARG A 221 -21.89 3.62 -8.65
N THR A 222 -22.98 4.07 -8.03
CA THR A 222 -24.17 3.23 -7.78
C THR A 222 -24.89 2.87 -9.08
N GLU A 223 -24.96 3.79 -10.05
CA GLU A 223 -25.51 3.53 -11.39
C GLU A 223 -24.65 2.56 -12.21
N GLN A 224 -23.32 2.61 -12.06
CA GLN A 224 -22.43 1.60 -12.64
C GLN A 224 -22.73 0.20 -12.08
N ILE A 225 -22.92 0.07 -10.77
CA ILE A 225 -23.24 -1.23 -10.15
C ILE A 225 -24.63 -1.71 -10.57
N MET A 226 -25.65 -0.83 -10.64
CA MET A 226 -26.97 -1.23 -11.13
C MET A 226 -26.92 -1.77 -12.56
N ARG A 227 -26.14 -1.15 -13.45
CA ARG A 227 -25.94 -1.71 -14.80
C ARG A 227 -25.35 -3.12 -14.76
N ALA A 228 -24.34 -3.35 -13.91
CA ALA A 228 -23.74 -4.67 -13.73
C ALA A 228 -24.71 -5.71 -13.13
N ILE A 229 -25.72 -5.28 -12.37
CA ILE A 229 -26.79 -6.16 -11.86
C ILE A 229 -27.75 -6.57 -12.99
N ASP A 230 -28.02 -5.67 -13.93
CA ASP A 230 -29.01 -5.91 -14.99
C ASP A 230 -28.44 -6.67 -16.21
N GLU A 231 -27.11 -6.64 -16.41
CA GLU A 231 -26.35 -7.50 -17.36
C GLU A 231 -26.39 -8.98 -16.99
#